data_AF-A0AAN6F3L0-F1
#
_entry.id   AF-A0AAN6F3L0-F1
#
_cell.length_a   1.000
_cell.length_b   1.000
_cell.length_c   1.000
_cell.angle_alpha   90.00
_cell.angle_beta   90.00
_cell.angle_gamma   90.00
#
_symmetry.space_group_name_H-M   'P 1'
#
loop_
_entity.id
_entity.type
_entity.pdbx_description
1 polymer ?
#
loop_
_entity_poly.entity_id
_entity_poly.type
_entity_poly.pdbx_seq_one_letter_code
_entity_poly.pdbx_strand_id
1 'polypeptide(L)'
;MALPAGDGVLGLGLGMDAAAAPAPPEPITMSEAIDSLLKLLIRIRQKLHTLISWYIDLEVTPNAIQAYEPRLMILYDRLMAMRTLSYTQLPYLIDNSDALAAQYLIDIASQLSNAAHGIQTIFVNHYDRDLEERQPFAAISDTLAYRTDQLRLVPTLNPSNPLRLRAEDMRGGTNELGYFCRGALQLNNNLDKGRVSFVDKKTELSEDDRLKLRVVGGAFLNWECPECAYKGRYHVASSGASNIHTTDDFRQHDDVALQYRSSFLAKCHFYLPLSDSNAMPPTRTLSRRRVGTGGGGHGLGGGYAKPLLQYGCVFCFAQGVQLDRGNGAFITARTLAEHIALKHGGPLLPPSFILHRFLVAVDGKLLDPRQRWDLNFV
;
A
#
# COMPACT_ATOMS: atom_id res chain seq x y z
N MET A 1 11.74 75.40 51.54
CA MET A 1 10.46 74.68 51.71
C MET A 1 10.19 73.92 50.43
N ALA A 2 9.82 72.65 50.37
CA ALA A 2 10.01 71.45 51.17
C ALA A 2 9.50 70.30 50.26
N LEU A 3 10.24 69.20 50.12
CA LEU A 3 9.68 67.90 49.72
C LEU A 3 8.93 67.32 50.94
N PRO A 4 7.93 66.41 50.77
CA PRO A 4 8.19 64.96 50.61
C PRO A 4 7.24 64.28 49.58
N ALA A 5 7.67 63.24 48.86
CA ALA A 5 7.60 61.80 49.20
C ALA A 5 6.18 61.26 49.48
N GLY A 6 5.81 60.21 48.74
CA GLY A 6 4.57 59.44 48.91
C GLY A 6 4.66 58.11 48.15
N ASP A 7 5.22 57.11 48.82
CA ASP A 7 5.18 55.68 48.49
C ASP A 7 3.75 55.16 48.34
N GLY A 8 3.55 54.14 47.49
CA GLY A 8 2.22 53.56 47.28
C GLY A 8 2.18 52.24 46.50
N VAL A 9 2.75 51.19 47.09
CA VAL A 9 2.25 49.79 47.07
C VAL A 9 2.23 49.02 45.73
N LEU A 10 3.22 48.13 45.64
CA LEU A 10 3.17 46.73 45.19
C LEU A 10 1.78 46.17 44.84
N GLY A 11 1.49 46.11 43.54
CA GLY A 11 0.51 45.19 42.97
C GLY A 11 1.23 44.07 42.22
N LEU A 12 1.72 43.07 42.96
CA LEU A 12 2.10 41.76 42.40
C LEU A 12 0.82 41.07 41.91
N GLY A 13 0.35 41.47 40.73
CA GLY A 13 -0.54 40.66 39.93
C GLY A 13 0.28 39.50 39.39
N LEU A 14 0.34 38.42 40.18
CA LEU A 14 0.63 37.08 39.68
C LEU A 14 -0.46 36.76 38.66
N GLY A 15 -0.24 37.19 37.42
CA GLY A 15 -0.82 36.55 36.26
C GLY A 15 -0.27 35.14 36.29
N MET A 16 -1.03 34.23 36.91
CA MET A 16 -0.93 32.82 36.60
C MET A 16 -1.18 32.76 35.10
N ASP A 17 -0.10 32.64 34.33
CA ASP A 17 -0.17 32.19 32.96
C ASP A 17 -0.92 30.86 33.04
N ALA A 18 -2.22 30.91 32.78
CA ALA A 18 -3.03 29.75 32.51
C ALA A 18 -2.27 29.05 31.39
N ALA A 19 -1.58 27.96 31.71
CA ALA A 19 -0.84 27.15 30.78
C ALA A 19 -1.75 26.97 29.57
N ALA A 20 -1.43 27.67 28.48
CA ALA A 20 -2.32 27.83 27.36
C ALA A 20 -2.68 26.42 26.91
N ALA A 21 -3.96 26.06 27.03
CA ALA A 21 -4.43 24.74 26.62
C ALA A 21 -3.88 24.49 25.21
N PRO A 22 -3.30 23.31 24.94
CA PRO A 22 -2.72 23.04 23.64
C PRO A 22 -3.77 23.33 22.58
N ALA A 23 -3.38 24.08 21.53
CA ALA A 23 -4.28 24.46 20.46
C ALA A 23 -5.03 23.21 19.97
N PRO A 24 -6.33 23.31 19.67
CA PRO A 24 -7.11 22.15 19.25
C PRO A 24 -6.42 21.46 18.07
N PRO A 25 -6.46 20.12 18.00
CA PRO A 25 -5.81 19.38 16.92
C PRO A 25 -6.39 19.80 15.57
N GLU A 26 -5.57 20.43 14.75
CA GLU A 26 -5.92 20.77 13.37
C GLU A 26 -5.74 19.56 12.45
N PRO A 27 -6.40 19.54 11.27
CA PRO A 27 -6.21 18.48 10.29
C PRO A 27 -4.73 18.35 9.90
N ILE A 28 -4.21 17.13 9.86
CA ILE A 28 -2.84 16.86 9.39
C ILE A 28 -2.88 16.06 8.09
N THR A 29 -1.99 16.38 7.15
CA THR A 29 -1.79 15.54 5.97
C THR A 29 -0.97 14.30 6.31
N MET A 30 -1.10 13.23 5.51
CA MET A 30 -0.32 12.01 5.73
C MET A 30 1.20 12.25 5.65
N SER A 31 1.65 13.11 4.71
CA SER A 31 3.06 13.46 4.58
C SER A 31 3.59 14.17 5.82
N GLU A 32 2.86 15.16 6.34
CA GLU A 32 3.24 15.89 7.55
C GLU A 32 3.27 14.98 8.78
N ALA A 33 2.31 14.06 8.90
CA ALA A 33 2.27 13.09 9.98
C ALA A 33 3.51 12.17 9.94
N ILE A 34 3.87 11.64 8.77
CA ILE A 34 5.06 10.79 8.59
C ILE A 34 6.33 11.55 8.97
N ASP A 35 6.52 12.76 8.44
CA ASP A 35 7.70 13.58 8.72
C ASP A 35 7.79 13.95 10.21
N SER A 36 6.64 14.19 10.86
CA SER A 36 6.60 14.45 12.30
C SER A 36 6.97 13.21 13.12
N LEU A 37 6.46 12.03 12.77
CA LEU A 37 6.78 10.79 13.48
C LEU A 37 8.25 10.39 13.28
N LEU A 38 8.81 10.60 12.08
CA LEU A 38 10.24 10.41 11.81
C LEU A 38 11.11 11.30 12.72
N LYS A 39 10.75 12.58 12.86
CA LYS A 39 11.47 13.50 13.77
C LYS A 39 11.39 13.04 15.22
N LEU A 40 10.22 12.56 15.67
CA LEU A 40 10.04 12.05 17.03
C LEU A 40 10.85 10.78 17.27
N LEU A 41 10.88 9.86 16.32
CA LEU A 41 11.71 8.65 16.36
C LEU A 41 13.20 9.01 16.50
N ILE A 42 13.70 9.94 15.69
CA ILE A 42 15.10 10.41 15.78
C ILE A 42 15.38 11.01 17.17
N ARG A 43 14.46 11.81 17.72
CA ARG A 43 14.59 12.38 19.08
C ARG A 43 14.61 11.29 20.16
N ILE A 44 13.77 10.26 20.03
CA ILE A 44 13.77 9.12 20.96
C ILE A 44 15.14 8.42 20.93
N ARG A 45 15.67 8.12 19.73
CA ARG A 45 17.00 7.51 19.57
C ARG A 45 18.11 8.37 20.16
N GLN A 46 18.09 9.68 19.89
CA GLN A 46 19.08 10.61 20.47
C GLN A 46 19.03 10.60 22.00
N LYS A 47 17.84 10.68 22.60
CA LYS A 47 17.69 10.60 24.06
C LYS A 47 18.14 9.26 24.64
N LEU A 48 17.83 8.16 23.96
CA LEU A 48 18.33 6.83 24.34
C LEU A 48 19.87 6.81 24.38
N HIS A 49 20.53 7.31 23.34
CA HIS A 49 21.99 7.40 23.32
C HIS A 49 22.55 8.32 24.41
N THR A 50 21.91 9.46 24.68
CA THR A 50 22.31 10.34 25.79
C THR A 50 22.22 9.62 27.13
N LEU A 51 21.12 8.91 27.40
CA LEU A 51 20.94 8.17 28.64
C LEU A 51 21.95 7.03 28.78
N ILE A 52 22.22 6.30 27.70
CA ILE A 52 23.30 5.28 27.69
C ILE A 52 24.63 5.93 28.06
N SER A 53 24.99 7.04 27.40
CA SER A 53 26.26 7.74 27.65
C SER A 53 26.39 8.32 29.06
N TRP A 54 25.27 8.64 29.72
CA TRP A 54 25.29 9.25 31.06
C TRP A 54 25.29 8.24 32.20
N TYR A 55 24.62 7.11 32.01
CA TYR A 55 24.36 6.16 33.10
C TYR A 55 25.04 4.80 32.93
N ILE A 56 25.56 4.51 31.73
CA ILE A 56 26.20 3.23 31.43
C ILE A 56 27.67 3.48 31.14
N ASP A 57 28.48 3.43 32.20
CA ASP A 57 29.96 3.50 32.14
C ASP A 57 30.60 2.21 31.60
N LEU A 58 29.81 1.15 31.39
CA LEU A 58 30.30 -0.15 30.91
C LEU A 58 30.42 -0.15 29.39
N GLU A 59 31.46 -0.82 28.87
CA GLU A 59 31.60 -1.11 27.43
C GLU A 59 30.42 -1.92 26.86
N VAL A 60 29.65 -2.60 27.71
CA VAL A 60 28.52 -3.45 27.32
C VAL A 60 27.20 -2.88 27.83
N THR A 61 26.32 -2.49 26.89
CA THR A 61 24.94 -2.07 27.18
C THR A 61 24.06 -3.29 27.53
N PRO A 62 23.22 -3.23 28.58
CA PRO A 62 22.33 -4.35 28.92
C PRO A 62 21.39 -4.73 27.78
N ASN A 63 21.11 -6.02 27.64
CA ASN A 63 20.24 -6.58 26.60
C ASN A 63 18.86 -5.90 26.51
N ALA A 64 18.28 -5.50 27.65
CA ALA A 64 16.98 -4.83 27.69
C ALA A 64 17.00 -3.46 26.99
N ILE A 65 18.13 -2.76 27.05
CA ILE A 65 18.34 -1.46 26.40
C ILE A 65 18.76 -1.67 24.94
N GLN A 66 19.65 -2.63 24.69
CA GLN A 66 20.10 -2.99 23.34
C GLN A 66 18.94 -3.41 22.41
N ALA A 67 17.88 -4.00 22.97
CA ALA A 67 16.71 -4.42 22.20
C ALA A 67 15.88 -3.26 21.63
N TYR A 68 16.02 -2.02 22.11
CA TYR A 68 15.24 -0.88 21.59
C TYR A 68 15.72 -0.40 20.23
N GLU A 69 17.03 -0.38 20.00
CA GLU A 69 17.60 0.11 18.75
C GLU A 69 17.06 -0.62 17.51
N PRO A 70 17.08 -1.98 17.42
CA PRO A 70 16.50 -2.67 16.28
C PRO A 70 14.98 -2.45 16.16
N ARG A 71 14.26 -2.30 17.28
CA ARG A 71 12.81 -2.01 17.26
C ARG A 71 12.52 -0.62 16.69
N LEU A 72 13.30 0.38 17.07
CA LEU A 72 13.17 1.74 16.54
C LEU A 72 13.57 1.79 15.06
N MET A 73 14.56 1.02 14.63
CA MET A 73 14.91 0.89 13.21
C MET A 73 13.78 0.27 12.37
N ILE A 74 13.09 -0.76 12.88
CA ILE A 74 11.91 -1.31 12.20
C ILE A 74 10.81 -0.24 12.01
N LEU A 75 10.59 0.62 13.01
CA LEU A 75 9.62 1.72 12.88
C LEU A 75 10.07 2.78 11.87
N TYR A 76 11.37 3.06 11.82
CA TYR A 76 11.96 3.97 10.85
C TYR A 76 11.73 3.44 9.42
N ASP A 77 12.05 2.18 9.17
CA ASP A 77 11.87 1.55 7.86
C ASP A 77 10.39 1.53 7.44
N ARG A 78 9.47 1.28 8.37
CA ARG A 78 8.02 1.37 8.10
C ARG A 78 7.58 2.78 7.70
N LEU A 79 8.03 3.81 8.43
CA LEU A 79 7.72 5.21 8.10
C LEU A 79 8.32 5.62 6.75
N MET A 80 9.56 5.21 6.48
CA MET A 80 10.23 5.45 5.19
C MET A 80 9.52 4.76 4.04
N ALA A 81 9.06 3.51 4.23
CA ALA A 81 8.25 2.81 3.25
C ALA A 81 6.94 3.58 2.98
N MET A 82 6.20 3.98 4.02
CA MET A 82 4.96 4.76 3.86
C MET A 82 5.18 6.07 3.10
N ARG A 83 6.33 6.72 3.32
CA ARG A 83 6.73 7.94 2.60
C ARG A 83 6.85 7.77 1.08
N THR A 84 7.03 6.54 0.58
CA THR A 84 7.11 6.26 -0.86
C THR A 84 5.79 6.37 -1.61
N LEU A 85 4.67 6.52 -0.88
CA LEU A 85 3.34 6.53 -1.47
C LEU A 85 2.86 7.91 -1.86
N SER A 86 2.06 7.95 -2.92
CA SER A 86 1.37 9.16 -3.36
C SER A 86 -0.03 9.22 -2.75
N TYR A 87 -0.16 10.00 -1.68
CA TYR A 87 -1.45 10.22 -1.00
C TYR A 87 -2.48 10.94 -1.88
N THR A 88 -2.06 11.59 -2.96
CA THR A 88 -2.95 12.18 -3.95
C THR A 88 -3.46 11.17 -4.99
N GLN A 89 -2.70 10.10 -5.27
CA GLN A 89 -3.12 9.05 -6.22
C GLN A 89 -3.83 7.87 -5.55
N LEU A 90 -3.52 7.57 -4.28
CA LEU A 90 -4.15 6.47 -3.55
C LEU A 90 -5.69 6.49 -3.55
N PRO A 91 -6.38 7.64 -3.41
CA PRO A 91 -7.83 7.68 -3.50
C PRO A 91 -8.41 7.17 -4.82
N TYR A 92 -7.66 7.25 -5.92
CA TYR A 92 -8.07 6.73 -7.24
C TYR A 92 -7.92 5.21 -7.37
N LEU A 93 -7.41 4.54 -6.33
CA LEU A 93 -7.18 3.10 -6.29
C LEU A 93 -7.95 2.43 -5.15
N ILE A 94 -8.00 3.08 -3.98
CA ILE A 94 -8.51 2.52 -2.73
C ILE A 94 -9.45 3.51 -2.05
N ASP A 95 -10.66 3.06 -1.73
CA ASP A 95 -11.61 3.81 -0.93
C ASP A 95 -11.06 4.05 0.48
N ASN A 96 -11.29 5.27 1.00
CA ASN A 96 -10.84 5.68 2.34
C ASN A 96 -9.34 5.46 2.58
N SER A 97 -8.50 5.65 1.55
CA SER A 97 -7.04 5.48 1.64
C SER A 97 -6.41 6.26 2.79
N ASP A 98 -6.90 7.47 3.06
CA ASP A 98 -6.42 8.32 4.16
C ASP A 98 -6.72 7.71 5.53
N ALA A 99 -7.91 7.15 5.71
CA ALA A 99 -8.30 6.50 6.97
C ALA A 99 -7.45 5.24 7.21
N LEU A 100 -7.19 4.46 6.16
CA LEU A 100 -6.31 3.30 6.24
C LEU A 100 -4.88 3.72 6.61
N ALA A 101 -4.31 4.72 5.92
CA ALA A 101 -2.98 5.22 6.23
C ALA A 101 -2.89 5.78 7.65
N ALA A 102 -3.90 6.54 8.09
CA ALA A 102 -3.96 7.10 9.44
C ALA A 102 -3.93 6.00 10.52
N GLN A 103 -4.66 4.89 10.32
CA GLN A 103 -4.63 3.77 11.28
C GLN A 103 -3.22 3.20 11.45
N TYR A 104 -2.46 3.03 10.37
CA TYR A 104 -1.08 2.54 10.46
C TYR A 104 -0.15 3.53 11.18
N LEU A 105 -0.35 4.83 10.94
CA LEU A 105 0.43 5.86 11.63
C LEU A 105 0.09 5.94 13.11
N ILE A 106 -1.17 5.71 13.50
CA ILE A 106 -1.59 5.60 14.90
C ILE A 106 -0.90 4.41 15.57
N ASP A 107 -0.83 3.25 14.91
CA ASP A 107 -0.15 2.07 15.44
C ASP A 107 1.36 2.30 15.62
N ILE A 108 1.98 3.05 14.70
CA ILE A 108 3.40 3.46 14.82
C ILE A 108 3.57 4.46 15.97
N ALA A 109 2.70 5.47 16.10
CA ALA A 109 2.75 6.44 17.18
C ALA A 109 2.61 5.77 18.56
N SER A 110 1.72 4.78 18.67
CA SER A 110 1.57 3.95 19.87
C SER A 110 2.84 3.16 20.20
N GLN A 111 3.48 2.54 19.19
CA GLN A 111 4.76 1.84 19.38
C GLN A 111 5.89 2.78 19.79
N LEU A 112 5.95 4.01 19.25
CA LEU A 112 6.92 5.03 19.67
C LEU A 112 6.68 5.50 21.10
N SER A 113 5.41 5.69 21.49
CA SER A 113 5.03 6.06 22.86
C SER A 113 5.45 4.98 23.86
N ASN A 114 5.13 3.71 23.54
CA ASN A 114 5.54 2.56 24.35
C ASN A 114 7.07 2.44 24.44
N ALA A 115 7.79 2.76 23.36
CA ALA A 115 9.25 2.76 23.38
C ALA A 115 9.81 3.85 24.30
N ALA A 116 9.32 5.08 24.19
CA ALA A 116 9.74 6.20 25.04
C ALA A 116 9.47 5.89 26.53
N HIS A 117 8.27 5.40 26.84
CA HIS A 117 7.91 5.00 28.20
C HIS A 117 8.80 3.86 28.71
N GLY A 118 8.95 2.78 27.93
CA GLY A 118 9.73 1.62 28.33
C GLY A 118 11.22 1.93 28.54
N ILE A 119 11.81 2.82 27.72
CA ILE A 119 13.16 3.33 27.94
C ILE A 119 13.23 4.07 29.28
N GLN A 120 12.33 5.03 29.51
CA GLN A 120 12.30 5.80 30.76
C GLN A 120 12.16 4.90 31.99
N THR A 121 11.24 3.94 31.97
CA THR A 121 11.03 2.99 33.08
C THR A 121 12.29 2.19 33.40
N ILE A 122 13.03 1.73 32.40
CA ILE A 122 14.29 0.99 32.62
C ILE A 122 15.31 1.89 33.31
N PHE A 123 15.49 3.13 32.83
CA PHE A 123 16.46 4.04 33.42
C PHE A 123 16.07 4.48 34.84
N VAL A 124 14.79 4.74 35.09
CA VAL A 124 14.26 5.06 36.42
C VAL A 124 14.49 3.92 37.41
N ASN A 125 14.19 2.68 37.01
CA ASN A 125 14.24 1.54 37.91
C ASN A 125 15.67 1.07 38.22
N HIS A 126 16.63 1.30 37.32
CA HIS A 126 17.95 0.70 37.40
C HIS A 126 19.12 1.68 37.54
N TYR A 127 18.91 2.98 37.26
CA TYR A 127 20.02 3.94 37.18
C TYR A 127 19.76 5.23 37.96
N ASP A 128 18.63 5.91 37.72
CA ASP A 128 18.34 7.20 38.34
C ASP A 128 16.84 7.40 38.57
N ARG A 129 16.42 7.32 39.83
CA ARG A 129 15.02 7.47 40.23
C ARG A 129 14.49 8.89 39.97
N ASP A 130 15.36 9.89 39.99
CA ASP A 130 14.98 11.30 39.78
C ASP A 130 14.62 11.58 38.31
N LEU A 131 14.91 10.65 37.39
CA LEU A 131 14.42 10.73 36.00
C LEU A 131 12.89 10.69 35.90
N GLU A 132 12.21 10.13 36.91
CA GLU A 132 10.75 10.14 36.98
C GLU A 132 10.20 11.57 37.12
N GLU A 133 10.89 12.42 37.87
CA GLU A 133 10.53 13.84 38.05
C GLU A 133 10.98 14.69 36.85
N ARG A 134 12.16 14.42 36.30
CA ARG A 134 12.70 15.18 35.15
C ARG A 134 11.97 14.90 33.83
N GLN A 135 11.30 13.75 33.72
CA GLN A 135 10.52 13.30 32.56
C GLN A 135 11.16 13.66 31.20
N PRO A 136 12.37 13.12 30.88
CA PRO A 136 13.09 13.51 29.68
C PRO A 136 12.31 13.25 28.38
N PHE A 137 11.29 12.40 28.40
CA PHE A 137 10.42 12.10 27.25
C PHE A 137 9.06 12.82 27.28
N ALA A 138 8.73 13.65 28.28
CA ALA A 138 7.40 14.28 28.41
C ALA A 138 6.94 14.98 27.12
N ALA A 139 7.76 15.89 26.59
CA ALA A 139 7.45 16.60 25.36
C ALA A 139 7.28 15.68 24.14
N ILE A 140 7.97 14.52 24.10
CA ILE A 140 7.80 13.53 23.03
C ILE A 140 6.44 12.83 23.19
N SER A 141 6.11 12.42 24.41
CA SER A 141 4.82 11.81 24.74
C SER A 141 3.65 12.74 24.41
N ASP A 142 3.73 14.00 24.81
CA ASP A 142 2.69 15.01 24.53
C ASP A 142 2.53 15.22 23.01
N THR A 143 3.65 15.30 22.28
CA THR A 143 3.60 15.45 20.82
C THR A 143 3.02 14.20 20.15
N LEU A 144 3.36 13.00 20.61
CA LEU A 144 2.80 11.75 20.08
C LEU A 144 1.30 11.65 20.35
N ALA A 145 0.84 12.05 21.54
CA ALA A 145 -0.58 12.11 21.88
C ALA A 145 -1.31 13.10 20.96
N TYR A 146 -0.78 14.31 20.82
CA TYR A 146 -1.34 15.33 19.93
C TYR A 146 -1.42 14.85 18.47
N ARG A 147 -0.36 14.21 17.94
CA ARG A 147 -0.37 13.65 16.59
C ARG A 147 -1.35 12.50 16.43
N THR A 148 -1.51 11.67 17.46
CA THR A 148 -2.51 10.60 17.46
C THR A 148 -3.92 11.19 17.37
N ASP A 149 -4.19 12.27 18.09
CA ASP A 149 -5.49 12.95 18.02
C ASP A 149 -5.74 13.59 16.66
N GLN A 150 -4.74 14.24 16.04
CA GLN A 150 -4.86 14.73 14.66
C GLN A 150 -5.14 13.60 13.67
N LEU A 151 -4.45 12.46 13.80
CA LEU A 151 -4.66 11.29 12.94
C LEU A 151 -6.07 10.70 13.10
N ARG A 152 -6.66 10.75 14.30
CA ARG A 152 -8.04 10.32 14.55
C ARG A 152 -9.09 11.21 13.85
N LEU A 153 -8.74 12.45 13.51
CA LEU A 153 -9.61 13.34 12.73
C LEU A 153 -9.52 13.09 11.22
N VAL A 154 -8.48 12.42 10.73
CA VAL A 154 -8.29 12.19 9.29
C VAL A 154 -9.45 11.44 8.63
N PRO A 155 -10.01 10.35 9.20
CA PRO A 155 -11.14 9.66 8.59
C PRO A 155 -12.39 10.55 8.40
N THR A 156 -12.59 11.54 9.27
CA THR A 156 -13.74 12.46 9.16
C THR A 156 -13.48 13.58 8.16
N LEU A 157 -12.23 13.93 7.91
CA LEU A 157 -11.88 15.05 7.02
C LEU A 157 -11.54 14.59 5.61
N ASN A 158 -10.93 13.41 5.47
CA ASN A 158 -10.50 12.79 4.21
C ASN A 158 -9.77 13.79 3.29
N PRO A 159 -8.62 14.36 3.73
CA PRO A 159 -7.98 15.49 3.07
C PRO A 159 -7.64 15.23 1.59
N SER A 160 -7.31 13.99 1.23
CA SER A 160 -6.98 13.62 -0.15
C SER A 160 -8.23 13.41 -1.03
N ASN A 161 -9.40 13.25 -0.42
CA ASN A 161 -10.69 13.11 -1.11
C ASN A 161 -11.83 13.75 -0.30
N PRO A 162 -11.91 15.09 -0.27
CA PRO A 162 -12.89 15.81 0.54
C PRO A 162 -14.34 15.52 0.13
N LEU A 163 -14.56 15.23 -1.16
CA LEU A 163 -15.87 14.86 -1.70
C LEU A 163 -16.30 13.44 -1.32
N ARG A 164 -15.37 12.64 -0.76
CA ARG A 164 -15.59 11.23 -0.39
C ARG A 164 -16.17 10.39 -1.53
N LEU A 165 -15.73 10.70 -2.76
CA LEU A 165 -16.08 9.91 -3.92
C LEU A 165 -15.42 8.55 -3.83
N ARG A 166 -16.04 7.51 -4.39
CA ARG A 166 -15.38 6.21 -4.50
C ARG A 166 -14.25 6.28 -5.51
N ALA A 167 -13.24 5.42 -5.37
CA ALA A 167 -12.10 5.39 -6.28
C ALA A 167 -12.54 5.30 -7.74
N GLU A 168 -13.57 4.49 -8.03
CA GLU A 168 -14.10 4.33 -9.38
C GLU A 168 -14.90 5.53 -9.91
N ASP A 169 -15.33 6.45 -9.04
CA ASP A 169 -16.10 7.65 -9.39
C ASP A 169 -15.22 8.91 -9.49
N MET A 170 -13.99 8.88 -8.96
CA MET A 170 -13.08 10.02 -8.96
C MET A 170 -12.66 10.48 -10.37
N ARG A 171 -12.87 9.66 -11.41
CA ARG A 171 -12.49 9.94 -12.81
C ARG A 171 -13.64 10.45 -13.68
N GLY A 172 -14.66 11.07 -13.10
CA GLY A 172 -15.79 11.62 -13.88
C GLY A 172 -16.73 10.56 -14.44
N GLY A 173 -16.71 9.35 -13.89
CA GLY A 173 -17.69 8.29 -14.15
C GLY A 173 -17.49 7.48 -15.43
N THR A 174 -16.63 7.90 -16.36
CA THR A 174 -16.38 7.20 -17.62
C THR A 174 -15.07 6.40 -17.60
N ASN A 175 -15.11 5.19 -18.17
CA ASN A 175 -13.90 4.42 -18.42
C ASN A 175 -13.10 5.03 -19.56
N GLU A 176 -11.78 5.12 -19.37
CA GLU A 176 -10.86 5.70 -20.34
C GLU A 176 -9.70 4.75 -20.65
N LEU A 177 -9.26 4.76 -21.90
CA LEU A 177 -8.12 3.95 -22.35
C LEU A 177 -6.83 4.35 -21.61
N GLY A 178 -6.06 3.35 -21.19
CA GLY A 178 -4.79 3.56 -20.47
C GLY A 178 -4.95 3.76 -18.96
N TYR A 179 -6.17 3.70 -18.44
CA TYR A 179 -6.44 3.75 -17.00
C TYR A 179 -7.03 2.44 -16.48
N PHE A 180 -6.94 2.24 -15.17
CA PHE A 180 -7.61 1.14 -14.50
C PHE A 180 -9.11 1.18 -14.80
N CYS A 181 -9.64 0.02 -15.16
CA CYS A 181 -11.06 -0.13 -15.41
C CYS A 181 -11.85 0.13 -14.12
N ARG A 182 -13.02 0.76 -14.24
CA ARG A 182 -13.99 0.94 -13.15
C ARG A 182 -14.28 -0.37 -12.42
N GLY A 183 -14.41 -1.48 -13.16
CA GLY A 183 -14.62 -2.81 -12.58
C GLY A 183 -13.40 -3.37 -11.83
N ALA A 184 -12.18 -2.99 -12.23
CA ALA A 184 -10.96 -3.32 -11.49
C ALA A 184 -10.94 -2.59 -10.14
N LEU A 185 -11.29 -1.30 -10.14
CA LEU A 185 -11.35 -0.47 -8.94
C LEU A 185 -12.45 -0.95 -7.98
N GLN A 186 -13.62 -1.32 -8.48
CA GLN A 186 -14.67 -1.97 -7.68
C GLN A 186 -14.16 -3.26 -7.03
N LEU A 187 -13.44 -4.10 -7.78
CA LEU A 187 -12.84 -5.33 -7.25
C LEU A 187 -11.77 -5.05 -6.18
N ASN A 188 -10.94 -4.01 -6.38
CA ASN A 188 -9.99 -3.54 -5.37
C ASN A 188 -10.70 -3.12 -4.09
N ASN A 189 -11.91 -2.57 -4.22
CA ASN A 189 -12.71 -2.06 -3.13
C ASN A 189 -13.73 -3.03 -2.52
N ASN A 190 -13.56 -4.34 -2.76
CA ASN A 190 -14.46 -5.39 -2.25
C ASN A 190 -15.91 -5.22 -2.72
N LEU A 191 -16.10 -4.59 -3.88
CA LEU A 191 -17.39 -4.39 -4.54
C LEU A 191 -17.44 -5.23 -5.82
N ASP A 192 -17.13 -6.52 -5.74
CA ASP A 192 -17.14 -7.41 -6.90
C ASP A 192 -18.54 -7.49 -7.52
N LYS A 193 -18.66 -7.02 -8.75
CA LYS A 193 -19.87 -7.09 -9.58
C LYS A 193 -19.66 -7.95 -10.83
N GLY A 194 -18.52 -8.65 -10.91
CA GLY A 194 -18.21 -9.47 -12.06
C GLY A 194 -19.16 -10.64 -12.22
N ARG A 195 -19.31 -11.07 -13.47
CA ARG A 195 -20.14 -12.21 -13.82
C ARG A 195 -19.25 -13.42 -14.00
N VAL A 196 -19.69 -14.56 -13.49
CA VAL A 196 -18.98 -15.83 -13.67
C VAL A 196 -19.63 -16.60 -14.81
N SER A 197 -18.83 -16.95 -15.82
CA SER A 197 -19.27 -17.76 -16.96
C SER A 197 -18.45 -19.04 -17.06
N PHE A 198 -19.05 -20.10 -17.60
CA PHE A 198 -18.37 -21.36 -17.85
C PHE A 198 -17.49 -21.26 -19.10
N VAL A 199 -16.30 -21.85 -19.04
CA VAL A 199 -15.40 -21.97 -20.19
C VAL A 199 -15.75 -23.24 -20.96
N ASP A 200 -16.02 -23.12 -22.26
CA ASP A 200 -16.24 -24.28 -23.11
C ASP A 200 -14.94 -25.08 -23.30
N LYS A 201 -14.98 -26.36 -22.89
CA LYS A 201 -13.84 -27.29 -22.93
C LYS A 201 -13.30 -27.49 -24.35
N LYS A 202 -14.17 -27.41 -25.37
CA LYS A 202 -13.81 -27.76 -26.76
C LYS A 202 -13.13 -26.61 -27.49
N THR A 203 -13.54 -25.38 -27.25
CA THR A 203 -13.18 -24.23 -28.08
C THR A 203 -12.20 -23.28 -27.40
N GLU A 204 -12.21 -23.18 -26.06
CA GLU A 204 -11.49 -22.12 -25.35
C GLU A 204 -10.30 -22.59 -24.49
N LEU A 205 -10.21 -23.89 -24.16
CA LEU A 205 -9.14 -24.41 -23.30
C LEU A 205 -7.86 -24.75 -24.09
N SER A 206 -6.72 -24.37 -23.51
CA SER A 206 -5.41 -24.81 -23.99
C SER A 206 -5.16 -26.29 -23.70
N GLU A 207 -4.14 -26.89 -24.31
CA GLU A 207 -3.75 -28.27 -24.01
C GLU A 207 -3.34 -28.45 -22.53
N ASP A 208 -2.65 -27.46 -21.96
CA ASP A 208 -2.25 -27.47 -20.55
C ASP A 208 -3.48 -27.41 -19.63
N ASP A 209 -4.47 -26.57 -19.96
CA ASP A 209 -5.73 -26.51 -19.23
C ASP A 209 -6.49 -27.85 -19.30
N ARG A 210 -6.53 -28.47 -20.48
CA ARG A 210 -7.17 -29.80 -20.68
C ARG A 210 -6.43 -30.89 -19.90
N LEU A 211 -5.11 -30.83 -19.83
CA LEU A 211 -4.31 -31.73 -19.02
C LEU A 211 -4.63 -31.52 -17.52
N LYS A 212 -4.67 -30.27 -17.06
CA LYS A 212 -5.04 -29.95 -15.67
C LYS A 212 -6.43 -30.47 -15.30
N LEU A 213 -7.42 -30.32 -16.17
CA LEU A 213 -8.76 -30.91 -15.96
C LEU A 213 -8.74 -32.43 -15.86
N ARG A 214 -7.89 -33.11 -16.64
CA ARG A 214 -7.78 -34.58 -16.59
C ARG A 214 -7.13 -35.07 -15.29
N VAL A 215 -6.14 -34.34 -14.79
CA VAL A 215 -5.37 -34.73 -13.59
C VAL A 215 -6.07 -34.31 -12.29
N VAL A 216 -6.55 -33.06 -12.23
CA VAL A 216 -7.07 -32.45 -10.99
C VAL A 216 -8.60 -32.51 -10.94
N GLY A 217 -9.28 -32.66 -12.09
CA GLY A 217 -10.73 -32.55 -12.18
C GLY A 217 -11.22 -31.09 -12.11
N GLY A 218 -12.50 -30.90 -11.80
CA GLY A 218 -13.11 -29.58 -11.63
C GLY A 218 -13.55 -28.90 -12.94
N ALA A 219 -13.55 -27.57 -12.95
CA ALA A 219 -13.98 -26.74 -14.08
C ALA A 219 -13.14 -25.48 -14.24
N PHE A 220 -13.11 -24.94 -15.45
CA PHE A 220 -12.59 -23.60 -15.71
C PHE A 220 -13.74 -22.62 -15.82
N LEU A 221 -13.58 -21.48 -15.16
CA LEU A 221 -14.53 -20.38 -15.15
C LEU A 221 -13.84 -19.11 -15.65
N ASN A 222 -14.61 -18.21 -16.25
CA ASN A 222 -14.19 -16.84 -16.53
C ASN A 222 -14.92 -15.91 -15.57
N TRP A 223 -14.17 -15.06 -14.89
CA TRP A 223 -14.71 -13.84 -14.32
C TRP A 223 -14.72 -12.78 -15.42
N GLU A 224 -15.88 -12.19 -15.68
CA GLU A 224 -16.07 -11.17 -16.71
C GLU A 224 -16.31 -9.83 -16.05
N CYS A 225 -15.52 -8.84 -16.46
CA CYS A 225 -15.68 -7.47 -15.98
C CYS A 225 -17.05 -6.93 -16.47
N PRO A 226 -17.86 -6.31 -15.59
CA PRO A 226 -19.16 -5.78 -16.00
C PRO A 226 -19.02 -4.48 -16.81
N GLU A 227 -17.84 -3.87 -16.79
CA GLU A 227 -17.59 -2.52 -17.32
C GLU A 227 -16.81 -2.53 -18.64
N CYS A 228 -16.21 -3.67 -19.01
CA CYS A 228 -15.28 -3.74 -20.16
C CYS A 228 -15.11 -5.18 -20.68
N ALA A 229 -14.36 -5.37 -21.77
CA ALA A 229 -14.14 -6.68 -22.41
C ALA A 229 -13.20 -7.64 -21.64
N TYR A 230 -12.65 -7.22 -20.50
CA TYR A 230 -11.70 -8.03 -19.75
C TYR A 230 -12.34 -9.30 -19.17
N LYS A 231 -11.65 -10.44 -19.34
CA LYS A 231 -12.01 -11.73 -18.76
C LYS A 231 -10.82 -12.37 -18.06
N GLY A 232 -11.00 -12.76 -16.81
CA GLY A 232 -10.02 -13.48 -16.00
C GLY A 232 -10.39 -14.97 -15.88
N ARG A 233 -9.65 -15.84 -16.56
CA ARG A 233 -9.83 -17.30 -16.44
C ARG A 233 -9.22 -17.84 -15.15
N TYR A 234 -9.92 -18.74 -14.46
CA TYR A 234 -9.40 -19.46 -13.29
C TYR A 234 -9.94 -20.89 -13.23
N HIS A 235 -9.15 -21.78 -12.64
CA HIS A 235 -9.56 -23.16 -12.37
C HIS A 235 -10.24 -23.27 -11.01
N VAL A 236 -11.23 -24.16 -10.92
CA VAL A 236 -11.96 -24.46 -9.69
C VAL A 236 -11.99 -25.98 -9.51
N ALA A 237 -11.35 -26.47 -8.46
CA ALA A 237 -11.32 -27.89 -8.12
C ALA A 237 -12.52 -28.35 -7.28
N SER A 238 -13.15 -27.44 -6.49
CA SER A 238 -14.28 -27.74 -5.61
C SER A 238 -15.29 -26.58 -5.57
N SER A 239 -16.55 -26.87 -5.21
CA SER A 239 -17.64 -25.87 -5.17
C SER A 239 -17.37 -24.72 -4.19
N GLY A 240 -16.64 -24.97 -3.10
CA GLY A 240 -16.25 -23.96 -2.12
C GLY A 240 -15.26 -22.90 -2.64
N ALA A 241 -14.66 -23.13 -3.81
CA ALA A 241 -13.67 -22.27 -4.45
C ALA A 241 -14.18 -21.65 -5.77
N SER A 242 -15.50 -21.54 -5.94
CA SER A 242 -16.15 -21.11 -7.19
C SER A 242 -16.02 -19.62 -7.50
N ASN A 243 -15.59 -18.79 -6.54
CA ASN A 243 -15.38 -17.36 -6.72
C ASN A 243 -13.91 -17.06 -7.06
N ILE A 244 -13.66 -16.04 -7.90
CA ILE A 244 -12.31 -15.55 -8.25
C ILE A 244 -11.45 -15.22 -7.02
N HIS A 245 -12.06 -14.84 -5.89
CA HIS A 245 -11.36 -14.55 -4.63
C HIS A 245 -10.96 -15.80 -3.84
N THR A 246 -11.68 -16.91 -4.01
CA THR A 246 -11.50 -18.11 -3.17
C THR A 246 -10.83 -19.28 -3.89
N THR A 247 -10.56 -19.14 -5.19
CA THR A 247 -9.86 -20.16 -5.98
C THR A 247 -8.50 -20.55 -5.39
N ASP A 248 -8.15 -21.83 -5.46
CA ASP A 248 -6.82 -22.34 -5.13
C ASP A 248 -5.83 -22.23 -6.32
N ASP A 249 -6.33 -21.81 -7.48
CA ASP A 249 -5.54 -21.67 -8.71
C ASP A 249 -4.63 -20.44 -8.65
N PHE A 250 -3.34 -20.67 -8.84
CA PHE A 250 -2.34 -19.61 -9.00
C PHE A 250 -1.53 -19.86 -10.26
N ARG A 251 -1.03 -18.76 -10.82
CA ARG A 251 -0.14 -18.74 -11.97
C ARG A 251 1.27 -18.45 -11.49
N GLN A 252 2.21 -19.11 -12.12
CA GLN A 252 3.64 -18.89 -11.96
C GLN A 252 4.29 -18.95 -13.34
N HIS A 253 5.41 -18.27 -13.51
CA HIS A 253 6.22 -18.33 -14.73
C HIS A 253 7.60 -18.83 -14.37
N ASP A 254 8.21 -19.56 -15.28
CA ASP A 254 9.61 -19.93 -15.17
C ASP A 254 10.46 -18.66 -15.01
N ASP A 255 11.44 -18.72 -14.10
CA ASP A 255 12.37 -17.64 -13.78
C ASP A 255 11.76 -16.36 -13.16
N VAL A 256 10.50 -16.41 -12.71
CA VAL A 256 9.85 -15.30 -12.00
C VAL A 256 9.52 -15.72 -10.57
N ALA A 257 10.17 -15.08 -9.60
CA ALA A 257 9.95 -15.27 -8.16
C ALA A 257 8.63 -14.62 -7.66
N LEU A 258 7.53 -14.95 -8.33
CA LEU A 258 6.21 -14.39 -8.06
C LEU A 258 5.13 -15.39 -8.47
N GLN A 259 4.21 -15.63 -7.54
CA GLN A 259 2.97 -16.35 -7.78
C GLN A 259 1.80 -15.38 -7.66
N TYR A 260 0.77 -15.56 -8.47
CA TYR A 260 -0.40 -14.69 -8.40
C TYR A 260 -1.66 -15.39 -8.86
N ARG A 261 -2.80 -14.94 -8.35
CA ARG A 261 -4.12 -15.44 -8.70
C ARG A 261 -4.78 -14.59 -9.77
N SER A 262 -5.81 -15.13 -10.40
CA SER A 262 -6.59 -14.39 -11.40
C SER A 262 -7.31 -13.17 -10.80
N SER A 263 -7.63 -13.21 -9.50
CA SER A 263 -8.13 -12.05 -8.74
C SER A 263 -7.16 -10.87 -8.81
N PHE A 264 -5.86 -11.09 -8.60
CA PHE A 264 -4.85 -10.04 -8.70
C PHE A 264 -4.78 -9.43 -10.10
N LEU A 265 -4.86 -10.26 -11.15
CA LEU A 265 -4.89 -9.74 -12.53
C LEU A 265 -6.15 -8.92 -12.80
N ALA A 266 -7.31 -9.37 -12.31
CA ALA A 266 -8.56 -8.63 -12.42
C ALA A 266 -8.50 -7.30 -11.64
N LYS A 267 -7.77 -7.24 -10.52
CA LYS A 267 -7.51 -6.00 -9.77
C LYS A 267 -6.60 -5.01 -10.53
N CYS A 268 -5.76 -5.51 -11.44
CA CYS A 268 -4.76 -4.73 -12.17
C CYS A 268 -5.19 -4.34 -13.59
N HIS A 269 -6.34 -4.77 -14.10
CA HIS A 269 -6.65 -4.59 -15.52
C HIS A 269 -7.01 -3.14 -15.90
N PHE A 270 -6.58 -2.75 -17.09
CA PHE A 270 -7.00 -1.51 -17.73
C PHE A 270 -8.33 -1.67 -18.44
N TYR A 271 -8.99 -0.55 -18.69
CA TYR A 271 -10.20 -0.54 -19.49
C TYR A 271 -9.94 -1.10 -20.90
N LEU A 272 -10.68 -2.15 -21.25
CA LEU A 272 -10.68 -2.75 -22.57
C LEU A 272 -12.05 -2.50 -23.22
N PRO A 273 -12.14 -1.69 -24.28
CA PRO A 273 -13.41 -1.44 -24.95
C PRO A 273 -14.09 -2.74 -25.34
N LEU A 274 -15.41 -2.80 -25.18
CA LEU A 274 -16.22 -3.85 -25.77
C LEU A 274 -16.03 -3.75 -27.27
N SER A 275 -15.23 -4.62 -27.86
CA SER A 275 -15.14 -4.73 -29.30
C SER A 275 -16.51 -5.15 -29.80
N ASP A 276 -17.13 -4.32 -30.65
CA ASP A 276 -18.33 -4.71 -31.40
C ASP A 276 -18.05 -6.10 -31.99
N SER A 277 -18.88 -7.05 -31.60
CA SER A 277 -18.77 -8.46 -31.95
C SER A 277 -18.87 -8.62 -33.47
N ASN A 278 -17.73 -8.48 -34.15
CA ASN A 278 -17.42 -8.93 -35.51
C ASN A 278 -15.91 -8.90 -35.85
N ALA A 279 -15.04 -8.37 -34.97
CA ALA A 279 -13.60 -8.45 -35.17
C ALA A 279 -12.96 -9.44 -34.19
N MET A 280 -12.91 -10.70 -34.61
CA MET A 280 -12.12 -11.76 -33.98
C MET A 280 -10.64 -11.30 -33.85
N PRO A 281 -9.99 -11.41 -32.68
CA PRO A 281 -8.56 -11.15 -32.58
C PRO A 281 -7.77 -12.28 -33.26
N PRO A 282 -6.61 -11.99 -33.89
CA PRO A 282 -5.81 -13.03 -34.48
C PRO A 282 -5.22 -13.91 -33.37
N THR A 283 -5.54 -15.19 -33.47
CA THR A 283 -4.99 -16.28 -32.69
C THR A 283 -3.46 -16.24 -32.80
N ARG A 284 -2.76 -16.24 -31.66
CA ARG A 284 -1.31 -16.42 -31.59
C ARG A 284 -0.96 -17.80 -32.18
N THR A 285 -0.49 -17.84 -33.42
CA THR A 285 0.30 -18.94 -33.96
C THR A 285 1.77 -18.59 -33.84
N LEU A 286 2.54 -19.54 -33.33
CA LEU A 286 3.98 -19.48 -33.15
C LEU A 286 4.68 -19.11 -34.47
N SER A 287 5.47 -18.04 -34.44
CA SER A 287 6.38 -17.67 -35.52
C SER A 287 7.44 -18.75 -35.70
N ARG A 288 7.36 -19.48 -36.83
CA ARG A 288 8.49 -20.22 -37.40
C ARG A 288 9.12 -19.36 -38.49
N ARG A 289 10.42 -19.11 -38.35
CA ARG A 289 11.31 -18.44 -39.33
C ARG A 289 10.97 -18.77 -40.79
N ARG A 290 10.92 -17.75 -41.64
CA ARG A 290 11.48 -17.81 -43.00
C ARG A 290 12.05 -16.46 -43.40
N VAL A 291 13.34 -16.49 -43.72
CA VAL A 291 14.08 -15.43 -44.40
C VAL A 291 13.62 -15.39 -45.85
N GLY A 292 13.31 -14.21 -46.36
CA GLY A 292 12.92 -13.97 -47.75
C GLY A 292 13.04 -12.49 -48.08
N THR A 293 14.11 -12.13 -48.77
CA THR A 293 14.42 -10.83 -49.37
C THR A 293 13.44 -10.45 -50.48
N GLY A 294 13.08 -9.16 -50.57
CA GLY A 294 12.75 -8.50 -51.84
C GLY A 294 11.48 -7.63 -51.88
N GLY A 295 11.64 -6.37 -52.31
CA GLY A 295 10.66 -5.65 -53.14
C GLY A 295 9.71 -4.68 -52.42
N GLY A 296 9.92 -3.38 -52.66
CA GLY A 296 9.01 -2.31 -52.24
C GLY A 296 7.73 -2.20 -53.07
N GLY A 297 6.77 -1.44 -52.53
CA GLY A 297 5.54 -1.03 -53.22
C GLY A 297 4.54 -0.41 -52.24
N HIS A 298 4.30 0.89 -52.37
CA HIS A 298 3.32 1.67 -51.61
C HIS A 298 1.89 1.09 -51.74
N GLY A 299 1.21 0.91 -50.61
CA GLY A 299 -0.20 0.52 -50.55
C GLY A 299 -0.79 0.76 -49.15
N LEU A 300 -1.85 1.56 -49.11
CA LEU A 300 -2.62 2.01 -47.94
C LEU A 300 -3.31 0.87 -47.18
N GLY A 301 -3.52 1.04 -45.88
CA GLY A 301 -4.64 0.40 -45.15
C GLY A 301 -4.34 -0.93 -44.45
N GLY A 302 -3.38 -0.94 -43.54
CA GLY A 302 -3.14 -2.06 -42.62
C GLY A 302 -2.45 -1.56 -41.36
N GLY A 303 -3.09 -0.62 -40.66
CA GLY A 303 -2.57 -0.11 -39.40
C GLY A 303 -2.45 -1.28 -38.42
N TYR A 304 -1.23 -1.74 -38.18
CA TYR A 304 -0.91 -2.63 -37.08
C TYR A 304 -1.38 -1.93 -35.80
N ALA A 305 -2.58 -2.26 -35.33
CA ALA A 305 -3.12 -1.73 -34.09
C ALA A 305 -2.08 -2.00 -33.01
N LYS A 306 -1.53 -0.94 -32.42
CA LYS A 306 -0.58 -1.08 -31.31
C LYS A 306 -1.27 -1.98 -30.27
N PRO A 307 -0.61 -3.06 -29.82
CA PRO A 307 -1.22 -3.98 -28.88
C PRO A 307 -1.67 -3.20 -27.64
N LEU A 308 -2.96 -3.30 -27.33
CA LEU A 308 -3.58 -2.58 -26.23
C LEU A 308 -2.96 -3.03 -24.90
N LEU A 309 -2.64 -2.06 -24.05
CA LEU A 309 -2.20 -2.30 -22.67
C LEU A 309 -3.36 -2.96 -21.92
N GLN A 310 -3.09 -4.09 -21.27
CA GLN A 310 -4.10 -4.87 -20.56
C GLN A 310 -4.02 -4.69 -19.05
N TYR A 311 -2.85 -4.37 -18.52
CA TYR A 311 -2.60 -4.35 -17.09
C TYR A 311 -1.79 -3.13 -16.67
N GLY A 312 -2.13 -2.56 -15.53
CA GLY A 312 -1.33 -1.57 -14.81
C GLY A 312 -0.80 -2.12 -13.50
N CYS A 313 0.40 -1.72 -13.11
CA CYS A 313 0.96 -2.05 -11.80
C CYS A 313 0.32 -1.16 -10.73
N VAL A 314 -0.49 -1.77 -9.86
CA VAL A 314 -1.15 -1.07 -8.73
C VAL A 314 -0.14 -0.48 -7.73
N PHE A 315 1.05 -1.07 -7.59
CA PHE A 315 2.10 -0.58 -6.70
C PHE A 315 2.79 0.68 -7.26
N CYS A 316 3.16 0.68 -8.55
CA CYS A 316 3.65 1.89 -9.22
C CYS A 316 2.66 3.04 -9.11
N PHE A 317 1.38 2.77 -9.39
CA PHE A 317 0.33 3.78 -9.29
C PHE A 317 0.20 4.31 -7.85
N ALA A 318 0.21 3.42 -6.84
CA ALA A 318 0.18 3.82 -5.44
C ALA A 318 1.38 4.70 -5.03
N GLN A 319 2.52 4.59 -5.73
CA GLN A 319 3.72 5.40 -5.51
C GLN A 319 3.75 6.70 -6.32
N GLY A 320 2.69 7.03 -7.07
CA GLY A 320 2.65 8.25 -7.86
C GLY A 320 3.18 8.09 -9.29
N VAL A 321 3.60 6.90 -9.69
CA VAL A 321 4.23 6.65 -10.98
C VAL A 321 3.18 6.57 -12.08
N GLN A 322 3.39 7.34 -13.15
CA GLN A 322 2.55 7.27 -14.36
C GLN A 322 2.68 5.89 -15.02
N LEU A 323 1.56 5.33 -15.44
CA LEU A 323 1.52 3.97 -15.97
C LEU A 323 1.83 3.95 -17.46
N ASP A 324 3.10 4.11 -17.79
CA ASP A 324 3.59 4.08 -19.15
C ASP A 324 3.94 2.66 -19.60
N ARG A 325 3.88 2.42 -20.92
CA ARG A 325 4.22 1.12 -21.49
C ARG A 325 5.64 0.71 -21.13
N GLY A 326 5.79 -0.43 -20.46
CA GLY A 326 7.08 -0.95 -20.01
C GLY A 326 7.60 -0.33 -18.71
N ASN A 327 6.92 0.69 -18.18
CA ASN A 327 7.26 1.38 -16.94
C ASN A 327 6.02 1.56 -16.04
N GLY A 328 5.27 0.47 -15.86
CA GLY A 328 4.05 0.46 -15.04
C GLY A 328 2.82 -0.06 -15.78
N ALA A 329 2.82 -0.07 -17.11
CA ALA A 329 1.75 -0.66 -17.92
C ALA A 329 2.24 -1.77 -18.87
N PHE A 330 1.43 -2.82 -18.98
CA PHE A 330 1.82 -4.09 -19.59
C PHE A 330 0.73 -4.69 -20.47
N ILE A 331 1.16 -5.40 -21.51
CA ILE A 331 0.27 -6.10 -22.44
C ILE A 331 -0.05 -7.51 -21.93
N THR A 332 0.86 -8.11 -21.15
CA THR A 332 0.72 -9.49 -20.70
C THR A 332 0.89 -9.60 -19.19
N ALA A 333 0.22 -10.59 -18.60
CA ALA A 333 0.34 -10.91 -17.19
C ALA A 333 1.79 -11.29 -16.79
N ARG A 334 2.53 -11.97 -17.69
CA ARG A 334 3.94 -12.31 -17.46
C ARG A 334 4.80 -11.06 -17.30
N THR A 335 4.67 -10.10 -18.21
CA THR A 335 5.45 -8.84 -18.14
C THR A 335 5.10 -7.99 -16.92
N LEU A 336 3.84 -8.05 -16.45
CA LEU A 336 3.45 -7.44 -15.17
C LEU A 336 4.13 -8.16 -13.99
N ALA A 337 4.12 -9.49 -14.01
CA ALA A 337 4.72 -10.31 -12.95
C ALA A 337 6.25 -10.12 -12.86
N GLU A 338 6.95 -10.12 -14.00
CA GLU A 338 8.39 -9.83 -14.08
C GLU A 338 8.70 -8.44 -13.49
N HIS A 339 7.89 -7.44 -13.83
CA HIS A 339 8.04 -6.10 -13.28
C HIS A 339 7.82 -6.06 -11.77
N ILE A 340 6.76 -6.68 -11.26
CA ILE A 340 6.46 -6.72 -9.82
C ILE A 340 7.57 -7.44 -9.05
N ALA A 341 8.02 -8.59 -9.52
CA ALA A 341 9.13 -9.32 -8.91
C ALA A 341 10.40 -8.46 -8.84
N LEU A 342 10.72 -7.75 -9.91
CA LEU A 342 11.94 -6.95 -10.01
C LEU A 342 11.87 -5.62 -9.23
N LYS A 343 10.73 -4.93 -9.25
CA LYS A 343 10.58 -3.56 -8.73
C LYS A 343 9.92 -3.49 -7.36
N HIS A 344 9.22 -4.54 -6.96
CA HIS A 344 8.43 -4.58 -5.73
C HIS A 344 8.72 -5.81 -4.87
N GLY A 345 9.71 -6.64 -5.24
CA GLY A 345 10.18 -7.78 -4.45
C GLY A 345 11.41 -7.49 -3.59
N GLY A 346 11.71 -8.39 -2.65
CA GLY A 346 12.92 -8.34 -1.81
C GLY A 346 12.98 -7.11 -0.89
N PRO A 347 14.05 -6.30 -0.90
CA PRO A 347 14.17 -5.11 -0.04
C PRO A 347 13.25 -3.94 -0.46
N LEU A 348 12.54 -4.06 -1.59
CA LEU A 348 11.71 -3.00 -2.18
C LEU A 348 10.20 -3.27 -2.04
N LEU A 349 9.81 -4.04 -1.02
CA LEU A 349 8.41 -4.35 -0.78
C LEU A 349 7.56 -3.07 -0.63
N PRO A 350 6.36 -3.02 -1.24
CA PRO A 350 5.39 -1.98 -0.96
C PRO A 350 5.09 -1.88 0.55
N PRO A 351 4.66 -0.71 1.04
CA PRO A 351 4.32 -0.53 2.45
C PRO A 351 3.23 -1.51 2.90
N SER A 352 3.31 -1.96 4.15
CA SER A 352 2.47 -3.06 4.66
C SER A 352 0.98 -2.88 4.40
N PHE A 353 0.44 -1.66 4.47
CA PHE A 353 -0.98 -1.47 4.20
C PHE A 353 -1.37 -1.70 2.72
N ILE A 354 -0.47 -1.41 1.78
CA ILE A 354 -0.67 -1.73 0.35
C ILE A 354 -0.61 -3.24 0.17
N LEU A 355 0.34 -3.92 0.83
CA LEU A 355 0.40 -5.38 0.82
C LEU A 355 -0.89 -6.00 1.36
N HIS A 356 -1.40 -5.51 2.49
CA HIS A 356 -2.62 -6.05 3.08
C HIS A 356 -3.84 -5.74 2.20
N ARG A 357 -3.91 -4.55 1.59
CA ARG A 357 -5.00 -4.19 0.68
C ARG A 357 -5.08 -5.11 -0.54
N PHE A 358 -3.93 -5.48 -1.09
CA PHE A 358 -3.85 -6.34 -2.26
C PHE A 358 -3.61 -7.82 -1.92
N LEU A 359 -3.77 -8.21 -0.64
CA LEU A 359 -3.59 -9.58 -0.15
C LEU A 359 -2.26 -10.19 -0.61
N VAL A 360 -1.17 -9.44 -0.41
CA VAL A 360 0.18 -9.81 -0.84
C VAL A 360 0.90 -10.57 0.26
N ALA A 361 1.27 -11.82 -0.03
CA ALA A 361 2.09 -12.67 0.81
C ALA A 361 3.59 -12.57 0.47
N VAL A 362 4.41 -12.92 1.45
CA VAL A 362 5.85 -13.18 1.29
C VAL A 362 6.12 -14.57 1.83
N ASP A 363 6.69 -15.45 1.00
CA ASP A 363 6.92 -16.87 1.31
C ASP A 363 5.65 -17.58 1.80
N GLY A 364 4.51 -17.26 1.19
CA GLY A 364 3.20 -17.80 1.52
C GLY A 364 2.57 -17.26 2.82
N LYS A 365 3.20 -16.27 3.48
CA LYS A 365 2.72 -15.71 4.74
C LYS A 365 2.02 -14.36 4.52
N LEU A 366 0.81 -14.25 5.07
CA LEU A 366 0.06 -13.00 5.21
C LEU A 366 0.06 -12.51 6.67
N LEU A 367 -0.34 -11.25 6.89
CA LEU A 367 -0.61 -10.76 8.23
C LEU A 367 -1.76 -11.53 8.90
N ASP A 368 -2.86 -11.74 8.17
CA ASP A 368 -3.97 -12.58 8.62
C ASP A 368 -3.84 -13.98 7.99
N PRO A 369 -3.49 -15.02 8.78
CA PRO A 369 -3.33 -16.37 8.27
C PRO A 369 -4.66 -17.01 7.81
N ARG A 370 -5.82 -16.40 8.14
CA ARG A 370 -7.13 -16.87 7.67
C ARG A 370 -7.46 -16.40 6.27
N GLN A 371 -6.77 -15.38 5.79
CA GLN A 371 -6.97 -14.85 4.44
C GLN A 371 -6.16 -15.65 3.43
N ARG A 372 -6.62 -15.61 2.18
CA ARG A 372 -5.89 -16.16 1.05
C ARG A 372 -5.20 -15.02 0.33
N TRP A 373 -3.98 -15.25 -0.13
CA TRP A 373 -3.23 -14.24 -0.87
C TRP A 373 -3.68 -14.19 -2.32
N ASP A 374 -3.64 -13.00 -2.90
CA ASP A 374 -3.84 -12.78 -4.34
C ASP A 374 -2.50 -12.72 -5.09
N LEU A 375 -1.44 -12.31 -4.39
CA LEU A 375 -0.07 -12.23 -4.88
C LEU A 375 0.87 -12.81 -3.82
N ASN A 376 1.91 -13.52 -4.22
CA ASN A 376 2.91 -14.08 -3.32
C ASN A 376 4.32 -13.91 -3.90
N PHE A 377 5.20 -13.23 -3.16
CA PHE A 377 6.64 -13.21 -3.44
C PHE A 377 7.25 -14.53 -2.93
N VAL A 378 8.00 -15.24 -3.79
CA VAL A 378 8.52 -16.60 -3.56
C VAL A 378 10.03 -16.59 -3.37
#